data_AF-A0AAV5A8G1-F1
#
_entry.id   AF-A0AAV5A8G1-F1
#
_cell.length_a   1.000
_cell.length_b   1.000
_cell.length_c   1.000
_cell.angle_alpha   90.00
_cell.angle_beta   90.00
_cell.angle_gamma   90.00
#
_symmetry.space_group_name_H-M   'P 1'
#
loop_
_entity.id
_entity.type
_entity.pdbx_description
1 polymer ?
#
loop_
_entity_poly.entity_id
_entity_poly.type
_entity_poly.pdbx_seq_one_letter_code
_entity_poly.pdbx_strand_id
1 'polypeptide(L)'
;MYASTLLSVFLPLLAVVTASPAPPPTILKVTYDNTFDNPTGSLNGVACSNGKNGLVTRGFTDFKSLPSFPFIGGAQAVAGWNSTNCGTCWALTFNGRTINVLAIDTAGHGFNIAQEALDELTGGKAVQLGFVNAAVIQVPSSQCGL
;
A
#
# COMPACT_ATOMS: atom_id res chain seq x y z
N MET A 1 -16.66 21.78 -67.15
CA MET A 1 -16.28 22.34 -65.84
C MET A 1 -16.02 21.14 -64.94
N TYR A 2 -14.76 20.78 -64.70
CA TYR A 2 -14.39 19.58 -63.94
C TYR A 2 -14.35 19.91 -62.46
N ALA A 3 -15.24 19.29 -61.68
CA ALA A 3 -15.25 19.37 -60.22
C ALA A 3 -14.19 18.42 -59.67
N SER A 4 -13.15 18.98 -59.04
CA SER A 4 -12.06 18.25 -58.41
C SER A 4 -12.39 18.03 -56.94
N THR A 5 -12.78 16.80 -56.58
CA THR A 5 -13.02 16.39 -55.19
C THR A 5 -11.70 15.97 -54.54
N LEU A 6 -11.24 16.74 -53.56
CA LEU A 6 -10.09 16.43 -52.71
C LEU A 6 -10.47 15.34 -51.68
N LEU A 7 -9.82 14.18 -51.76
CA LEU A 7 -9.89 13.14 -50.72
C LEU A 7 -8.97 13.54 -49.55
N SER A 8 -9.55 13.84 -48.38
CA SER A 8 -8.80 13.97 -47.12
C SER A 8 -8.44 12.59 -46.58
N VAL A 9 -7.15 12.26 -46.60
CA VAL A 9 -6.59 11.05 -45.97
C VAL A 9 -6.39 11.34 -44.48
N PHE A 10 -7.27 10.82 -43.62
CA PHE A 10 -7.08 10.81 -42.17
C PHE A 10 -6.08 9.70 -41.81
N LEU A 11 -4.86 10.08 -41.42
CA LEU A 11 -3.84 9.17 -40.92
C LEU A 11 -4.07 8.94 -39.42
N PRO A 12 -4.31 7.69 -38.94
CA PRO A 12 -4.53 7.45 -37.52
C PRO A 12 -3.19 7.55 -36.79
N LEU A 13 -3.10 8.46 -35.83
CA LEU A 13 -1.95 8.62 -34.94
C LEU A 13 -1.95 7.44 -33.93
N LEU A 14 -1.14 6.41 -34.17
CA LEU A 14 -0.90 5.37 -33.16
C LEU A 14 -0.12 5.99 -31.99
N ALA A 15 -0.79 6.20 -30.86
CA ALA A 15 -0.13 6.54 -29.62
C ALA A 15 0.65 5.33 -29.11
N VAL A 16 1.98 5.38 -29.22
CA VAL A 16 2.88 4.38 -28.63
C VAL A 16 2.89 4.60 -27.12
N VAL A 17 2.17 3.76 -26.38
CA VAL A 17 2.22 3.73 -24.91
C VAL A 17 3.56 3.12 -24.51
N THR A 18 4.56 3.96 -24.26
CA THR A 18 5.82 3.52 -23.64
C THR A 18 5.55 3.20 -22.18
N ALA A 19 5.54 1.92 -21.81
CA ALA A 19 5.48 1.51 -20.41
C ALA A 19 6.74 2.01 -19.70
N SER A 20 6.58 2.95 -18.76
CA SER A 20 7.69 3.45 -17.95
C SER A 20 8.22 2.31 -17.07
N PRO A 21 9.55 2.11 -16.96
CA PRO A 21 10.10 1.11 -16.05
C PRO A 21 9.69 1.47 -14.61
N ALA A 22 9.16 0.49 -13.88
CA ALA A 22 8.83 0.66 -12.48
C ALA A 22 10.13 0.94 -11.69
N PRO A 23 10.09 1.84 -10.68
CA PRO A 23 11.25 2.07 -9.82
C PRO A 23 11.66 0.76 -9.14
N PRO A 24 12.96 0.53 -8.94
CA PRO A 24 13.44 -0.67 -8.26
C PRO A 24 12.92 -0.71 -6.82
N PRO A 25 12.62 -1.90 -6.27
CA PRO A 25 12.22 -2.03 -4.88
C PRO A 25 13.33 -1.60 -3.93
N THR A 26 12.93 -1.01 -2.80
CA THR A 26 13.86 -0.77 -1.67
C THR A 26 13.82 -1.96 -0.73
N ILE A 27 14.95 -2.38 -0.17
CA ILE A 27 14.97 -3.42 0.87
C ILE A 27 14.80 -2.77 2.25
N LEU A 28 13.74 -3.13 2.98
CA LEU A 28 13.45 -2.61 4.32
C LEU A 28 13.13 -3.73 5.31
N LYS A 29 13.37 -3.44 6.60
CA LYS A 29 12.96 -4.31 7.69
C LYS A 29 11.43 -4.35 7.81
N VAL A 30 10.87 -5.55 7.89
CA VAL A 30 9.45 -5.79 8.16
C VAL A 30 9.36 -6.70 9.39
N THR A 31 8.73 -6.20 10.44
CA THR A 31 8.44 -6.92 11.70
C THR A 31 6.94 -6.92 11.95
N TYR A 32 6.50 -7.55 13.03
CA TYR A 32 5.09 -7.55 13.43
C TYR A 32 4.81 -6.81 14.74
N ASP A 33 3.55 -6.41 14.93
CA ASP A 33 2.96 -5.90 16.18
C ASP A 33 1.53 -6.45 16.31
N ASN A 34 1.27 -7.19 17.40
CA ASN A 34 -0.02 -7.85 17.61
C ASN A 34 -1.20 -6.89 17.83
N THR A 35 -0.93 -5.60 18.06
CA THR A 35 -1.97 -4.56 18.11
C THR A 35 -2.77 -4.55 16.80
N PHE A 36 -2.10 -4.73 15.66
CA PHE A 36 -2.73 -4.66 14.34
C PHE A 36 -3.52 -5.92 13.97
N ASP A 37 -3.36 -7.03 14.71
CA ASP A 37 -4.21 -8.22 14.56
C ASP A 37 -5.58 -8.05 15.24
N ASN A 38 -5.76 -7.03 16.09
CA ASN A 38 -7.00 -6.83 16.83
C ASN A 38 -8.10 -6.21 15.94
N PRO A 39 -9.18 -6.95 15.57
CA PRO A 39 -10.22 -6.43 14.70
C PRO A 39 -10.98 -5.23 15.30
N THR A 40 -11.04 -5.11 16.63
CA THR A 40 -11.71 -4.00 17.32
C THR A 40 -10.73 -2.89 17.72
N GLY A 41 -9.47 -2.93 17.24
CA GLY A 41 -8.50 -1.86 17.46
C GLY A 41 -9.00 -0.56 16.85
N SER A 42 -9.03 0.53 17.62
CA SER A 42 -9.57 1.81 17.16
C SER A 42 -8.59 2.53 16.26
N LEU A 43 -9.06 3.07 15.12
CA LEU A 43 -8.26 3.95 14.28
C LEU A 43 -7.87 5.26 14.98
N ASN A 44 -8.58 5.65 16.05
CA ASN A 44 -8.19 6.83 16.83
C ASN A 44 -6.90 6.62 17.65
N GLY A 45 -6.44 5.36 17.79
CA GLY A 45 -5.20 5.03 18.50
C GLY A 45 -3.93 5.10 17.65
N VAL A 46 -4.04 5.36 16.33
CA VAL A 46 -2.90 5.37 15.39
C VAL A 46 -2.71 6.73 14.72
N ALA A 47 -1.54 6.95 14.13
CA ALA A 47 -1.20 8.18 13.44
C ALA A 47 -2.19 8.55 12.32
N CYS A 48 -2.70 7.56 11.57
CA CYS A 48 -3.68 7.80 10.50
C CYS A 48 -5.13 7.83 10.96
N SER A 49 -5.36 8.37 12.17
CA SER A 49 -6.68 8.56 12.76
C SER A 49 -7.53 9.56 11.96
N ASN A 50 -7.56 10.83 12.35
CA ASN A 50 -8.40 11.87 11.75
C ASN A 50 -7.54 12.94 11.04
N GLY A 51 -8.16 14.09 10.72
CA GLY A 51 -7.54 15.13 9.89
C GLY A 51 -7.76 14.90 8.40
N LYS A 52 -7.23 15.80 7.56
CA LYS A 52 -7.44 15.78 6.10
C LYS A 52 -7.04 14.46 5.44
N ASN A 53 -6.01 13.79 5.96
CA ASN A 53 -5.47 12.54 5.42
C ASN A 53 -5.83 11.32 6.28
N GLY A 54 -6.59 11.50 7.36
CA GLY A 54 -6.93 10.43 8.30
C GLY A 54 -7.95 9.44 7.74
N LEU A 55 -7.85 8.18 8.16
CA LEU A 55 -8.74 7.10 7.74
C LEU A 55 -10.13 7.23 8.39
N VAL A 56 -10.22 7.79 9.60
CA VAL A 56 -11.51 8.12 10.23
C VAL A 56 -12.27 9.16 9.41
N THR A 57 -11.57 10.16 8.89
CA THR A 57 -12.16 11.16 7.98
C THR A 57 -12.64 10.55 6.66
N ARG A 58 -12.07 9.40 6.27
CA ARG A 58 -12.48 8.61 5.09
C ARG A 58 -13.62 7.62 5.39
N GLY A 59 -14.17 7.61 6.60
CA GLY A 59 -15.34 6.81 6.97
C GLY A 59 -15.03 5.47 7.64
N PHE A 60 -13.76 5.18 7.96
CA PHE A 60 -13.37 3.98 8.70
C PHE A 60 -13.45 4.20 10.22
N THR A 61 -13.64 3.14 11.00
CA THR A 61 -13.85 3.21 12.45
C THR A 61 -12.78 2.44 13.24
N ASP A 62 -12.76 1.13 13.05
CA ASP A 62 -11.81 0.20 13.66
C ASP A 62 -10.94 -0.47 12.60
N PHE A 63 -9.97 -1.26 13.03
CA PHE A 63 -9.07 -1.94 12.12
C PHE A 63 -9.81 -2.88 11.16
N LYS A 64 -10.86 -3.57 11.62
CA LYS A 64 -11.67 -4.46 10.77
C LYS A 64 -12.48 -3.72 9.70
N SER A 65 -12.82 -2.45 9.92
CA SER A 65 -13.51 -1.65 8.91
C SER A 65 -12.63 -1.36 7.68
N LEU A 66 -11.31 -1.49 7.79
CA LEU A 66 -10.39 -1.30 6.68
C LEU A 66 -10.49 -2.49 5.69
N PRO A 67 -10.55 -2.22 4.38
CA PRO A 67 -10.73 -3.27 3.37
C PRO A 67 -9.56 -4.25 3.27
N SER A 68 -8.37 -3.85 3.73
CA SER A 68 -7.17 -4.70 3.74
C SER A 68 -6.98 -5.48 5.02
N PHE A 69 -7.81 -5.32 6.06
CA PHE A 69 -7.59 -6.03 7.32
C PHE A 69 -7.51 -7.56 7.11
N PRO A 70 -6.50 -8.26 7.66
CA PRO A 70 -5.49 -7.80 8.63
C PRO A 70 -4.16 -7.32 8.02
N PHE A 71 -4.06 -7.13 6.70
CA PHE A 71 -2.88 -6.59 6.01
C PHE A 71 -2.74 -5.07 6.21
N ILE A 72 -2.55 -4.67 7.46
CA ILE A 72 -2.41 -3.29 7.91
C ILE A 72 -1.17 -3.15 8.80
N GLY A 73 -0.68 -1.93 8.97
CA GLY A 73 0.39 -1.68 9.93
C GLY A 73 0.99 -0.28 9.90
N GLY A 74 2.05 -0.13 10.69
CA GLY A 74 2.92 1.02 10.67
C GLY A 74 3.91 0.99 9.50
N ALA A 75 4.16 2.15 8.90
CA ALA A 75 5.16 2.32 7.85
C ALA A 75 6.03 3.55 8.13
N GLN A 76 7.33 3.47 7.86
CA GLN A 76 8.25 4.60 8.05
C GLN A 76 7.93 5.81 7.17
N ALA A 77 7.15 5.63 6.10
CA ALA A 77 6.66 6.72 5.27
C ALA A 77 5.61 7.58 6.00
N VAL A 78 4.90 7.03 6.99
CA VAL A 78 3.94 7.77 7.81
C VAL A 78 4.74 8.46 8.92
N ALA A 79 5.01 9.75 8.74
CA ALA A 79 5.83 10.53 9.69
C ALA A 79 5.12 10.88 11.01
N GLY A 80 3.81 10.61 11.12
CA GLY A 80 3.00 10.96 12.29
C GLY A 80 1.57 11.30 11.92
N TRP A 81 0.87 11.96 12.86
CA TRP A 81 -0.53 12.32 12.71
C TRP A 81 -0.82 13.11 11.43
N ASN A 82 -1.91 12.74 10.73
CA ASN A 82 -2.36 13.41 9.49
C ASN A 82 -1.31 13.44 8.36
N SER A 83 -0.36 12.49 8.35
CA SER A 83 0.61 12.33 7.26
C SER A 83 -0.07 12.18 5.89
N THR A 84 0.53 12.74 4.84
CA THR A 84 0.07 12.51 3.45
C THR A 84 0.25 11.07 2.99
N ASN A 85 1.03 10.26 3.71
CA ASN A 85 1.22 8.85 3.43
C ASN A 85 0.21 7.94 4.15
N CYS A 86 -0.74 8.52 4.89
CA CYS A 86 -1.83 7.77 5.50
C CYS A 86 -2.74 7.13 4.45
N GLY A 87 -2.96 5.82 4.61
CA GLY A 87 -3.75 5.03 3.66
C GLY A 87 -3.04 4.73 2.34
N THR A 88 -1.71 4.87 2.28
CA THR A 88 -0.92 4.37 1.14
C THR A 88 -0.80 2.84 1.19
N CYS A 89 -0.71 2.20 0.02
CA CYS A 89 -0.60 0.76 -0.12
C CYS A 89 0.81 0.36 -0.52
N TRP A 90 1.34 -0.71 0.07
CA TRP A 90 2.72 -1.14 -0.12
C TRP A 90 2.78 -2.63 -0.43
N ALA A 91 3.35 -2.98 -1.58
CA ALA A 91 3.70 -4.35 -1.91
C ALA A 91 5.00 -4.72 -1.18
N LEU A 92 4.96 -5.74 -0.32
CA LEU A 92 6.10 -6.28 0.40
C LEU A 92 6.40 -7.68 -0.12
N THR A 93 7.61 -7.90 -0.62
CA THR A 93 8.03 -9.16 -1.23
C THR A 93 9.18 -9.81 -0.46
N PHE A 94 9.02 -11.07 -0.07
CA PHE A 94 10.03 -11.89 0.60
C PHE A 94 9.99 -13.32 0.07
N ASN A 95 11.14 -13.86 -0.36
CA ASN A 95 11.25 -15.22 -0.91
C ASN A 95 10.18 -15.59 -1.97
N GLY A 96 9.85 -14.63 -2.84
CA GLY A 96 8.88 -14.81 -3.92
C GLY A 96 7.40 -14.69 -3.50
N ARG A 97 7.12 -14.49 -2.22
CA ARG A 97 5.77 -14.16 -1.72
C ARG A 97 5.60 -12.66 -1.64
N THR A 98 4.44 -12.16 -2.07
CA THR A 98 4.11 -10.73 -2.03
C THR A 98 2.77 -10.54 -1.35
N ILE A 99 2.72 -9.60 -0.41
CA ILE A 99 1.49 -9.11 0.20
C ILE A 99 1.35 -7.60 -0.02
N ASN A 100 0.12 -7.10 -0.01
CA ASN A 100 -0.16 -5.66 -0.04
C ASN A 100 -0.57 -5.21 1.35
N VAL A 101 0.15 -4.25 1.93
CA VAL A 101 -0.09 -3.73 3.27
C VAL A 101 -0.54 -2.29 3.21
N LEU A 102 -1.63 -1.99 3.92
CA LEU A 102 -2.15 -0.64 4.09
C LEU A 102 -1.45 0.06 5.26
N ALA A 103 -0.83 1.22 4.99
CA ALA A 103 -0.16 2.02 6.00
C ALA A 103 -1.17 2.83 6.84
N ILE A 104 -1.27 2.52 8.13
CA ILE A 104 -2.22 3.13 9.06
C ILE A 104 -1.55 3.82 10.26
N ASP A 105 -0.25 3.57 10.46
CA ASP A 105 0.49 4.13 11.58
C ASP A 105 1.94 4.43 11.22
N THR A 106 2.65 5.05 12.15
CA THR A 106 4.09 5.30 12.06
C THR A 106 4.87 4.03 12.41
N ALA A 107 5.95 3.75 11.67
CA ALA A 107 7.00 2.84 12.12
C ALA A 107 8.33 3.60 12.14
N GLY A 108 9.15 3.40 13.19
CA GLY A 108 10.45 4.09 13.28
C GLY A 108 11.41 3.69 12.14
N HIS A 109 11.38 2.43 11.73
CA HIS A 109 12.18 1.88 10.63
C HIS A 109 11.40 0.82 9.86
N GLY A 110 11.35 0.95 8.54
CA GLY A 110 10.67 -0.01 7.68
C GLY A 110 9.17 -0.13 8.00
N PHE A 111 8.71 -1.32 8.38
CA PHE A 111 7.30 -1.63 8.66
C PHE A 111 7.12 -2.47 9.93
N ASN A 112 6.05 -2.17 10.67
CA ASN A 112 5.51 -3.00 11.75
C ASN A 112 4.08 -3.40 11.34
N ILE A 113 3.84 -4.64 10.93
CA ILE A 113 2.56 -5.09 10.38
C ILE A 113 1.82 -6.03 11.34
N ALA A 114 0.56 -6.35 11.07
CA ALA A 114 -0.12 -7.43 11.80
C ALA A 114 0.69 -8.73 11.70
N GLN A 115 0.70 -9.55 12.76
CA GLN A 115 1.43 -10.82 12.74
C GLN A 115 0.87 -11.75 11.66
N GLU A 116 -0.45 -11.78 11.46
CA GLU A 116 -1.07 -12.58 10.39
C GLU A 116 -0.54 -12.18 9.00
N ALA A 117 -0.31 -10.88 8.77
CA ALA A 117 0.28 -10.39 7.53
C ALA A 117 1.74 -10.83 7.39
N LEU A 118 2.55 -10.76 8.46
CA LEU A 118 3.93 -11.25 8.39
C LEU A 118 4.00 -12.78 8.24
N ASP A 119 3.06 -13.52 8.82
CA ASP A 119 2.94 -14.95 8.64
C ASP A 119 2.64 -15.28 7.18
N GLU A 120 1.71 -14.57 6.53
CA GLU A 120 1.45 -14.75 5.09
C GLU A 120 2.71 -14.48 4.24
N LEU A 121 3.43 -13.39 4.54
CA LEU A 121 4.66 -13.04 3.84
C LEU A 121 5.79 -14.08 4.02
N THR A 122 5.86 -14.71 5.20
CA THR A 122 6.96 -15.62 5.57
C THR A 122 6.62 -17.10 5.44
N GLY A 123 5.38 -17.43 5.08
CA GLY A 123 4.88 -18.80 5.04
C GLY A 123 4.69 -19.41 6.43
N GLY A 124 4.12 -18.65 7.36
CA GLY A 124 3.77 -19.05 8.73
C GLY A 124 4.93 -19.02 9.71
N LYS A 125 5.90 -18.11 9.52
CA LYS A 125 7.15 -18.06 10.30
C LYS A 125 7.40 -16.71 10.98
N ALA A 126 6.37 -15.88 11.18
CA ALA A 126 6.53 -14.54 11.75
C ALA A 126 7.23 -14.59 13.11
N VAL A 127 6.72 -15.40 14.05
CA VAL A 127 7.28 -15.54 15.41
C VAL A 127 8.70 -16.11 15.39
N GLN A 128 8.96 -17.10 14.53
CA GLN A 128 10.28 -17.73 14.43
C GLN A 128 11.35 -16.76 13.92
N LEU A 129 11.00 -15.93 12.93
CA LEU A 129 11.94 -15.01 12.30
C LEU A 129 12.04 -13.68 13.05
N GLY A 130 10.96 -13.24 13.71
CA GLY A 130 10.81 -11.93 14.34
C GLY A 130 10.65 -10.81 13.32
N PHE A 131 11.52 -10.77 12.31
CA PHE A 131 11.48 -9.84 11.19
C PHE A 131 12.11 -10.44 9.94
N VAL A 132 11.88 -9.80 8.80
CA VAL A 132 12.57 -10.08 7.53
C VAL A 132 13.03 -8.78 6.89
N ASN A 133 13.98 -8.88 5.95
CA ASN A 133 14.29 -7.78 5.03
C ASN A 133 13.54 -8.07 3.72
N ALA A 134 12.51 -7.28 3.43
CA ALA A 134 11.65 -7.46 2.27
C ALA A 134 11.90 -6.35 1.24
N ALA A 135 11.70 -6.69 -0.03
CA ALA A 135 11.61 -5.73 -1.11
C ALA A 135 10.27 -5.00 -1.01
N VAL A 136 10.28 -3.67 -1.01
CA VAL A 136 9.08 -2.84 -0.84
C VAL A 136 8.88 -1.88 -2.01
N ILE A 137 7.63 -1.74 -2.44
CA ILE A 137 7.21 -0.78 -3.47
C ILE A 137 5.87 -0.18 -3.07
N GLN A 138 5.74 1.13 -3.13
CA GLN A 138 4.44 1.78 -3.00
C GLN A 138 3.62 1.51 -4.28
N VAL A 139 2.41 1.00 -4.10
CA VAL A 139 1.46 0.68 -5.18
C VAL A 139 0.21 1.54 -5.06
N PRO A 140 -0.65 1.61 -6.09
CA PRO A 140 -1.91 2.34 -6.00
C PRO A 140 -2.76 1.88 -4.79
N SER A 141 -3.42 2.82 -4.11
CA SER A 141 -4.23 2.53 -2.91
C SER A 141 -5.33 1.49 -3.17
N SER A 142 -5.81 1.41 -4.40
CA SER A 142 -6.81 0.44 -4.85
C SER A 142 -6.36 -1.01 -4.70
N GLN A 143 -5.04 -1.28 -4.68
CA GLN A 143 -4.48 -2.61 -4.42
C GLN A 143 -4.66 -3.06 -2.95
N CYS A 144 -5.00 -2.11 -2.08
CA CYS A 144 -5.42 -2.30 -0.70
C CYS A 144 -6.93 -1.98 -0.51
N GLY A 145 -7.69 -1.80 -1.60
CA GLY A 145 -9.13 -1.52 -1.57
C GLY A 145 -9.54 -0.09 -1.23
N LEU A 146 -8.62 0.89 -1.29
CA LEU A 146 -8.85 2.31 -0.97
C LEU A 146 -8.90 3.26 -2.16
#